data_AF-A0A946MND2-F1
#
_entry.id   AF-A0A946MND2-F1
#
_cell.length_a   1.000
_cell.length_b   1.000
_cell.length_c   1.000
_cell.angle_alpha   90.00
_cell.angle_beta   90.00
_cell.angle_gamma   90.00
#
_symmetry.space_group_name_H-M   'P 1'
#
loop_
_entity.id
_entity.type
_entity.pdbx_description
1 polymer ?
#
loop_
_entity_poly.entity_id
_entity_poly.type
_entity_poly.pdbx_seq_one_letter_code
_entity_poly.pdbx_strand_id
1 'polypeptide(L)'
;MVHTINPTFFALFIAKRKWFLVALIIALQLLLFSTTGDKLTLFALPFVFILMWVVKRNNPLAYIGVIFAGIILIGMLFYLLTGDVWISSIFTRRMLLIPAQISFIYFNFFSKNGPIYLSHSIFRGFLKYPYELDPANLIGSVYFDQPAMHVNTGIAGDAYMNFGPVGLLMWGILLAVTLKLFDAGLKKVDYKIGAAIVIMVAITLSNTGLLTSLLTHGILLALLLAYLLPKEETWKAKLT
;
A
#
# COMPACT_ATOMS: atom_id res chain seq x y z
N MET A 1 -0.56 -2.13 -9.87
CA MET A 1 0.73 -2.60 -10.43
C MET A 1 1.79 -1.49 -10.46
N VAL A 2 1.49 -0.33 -11.06
CA VAL A 2 2.42 0.79 -11.22
C VAL A 2 2.93 1.36 -9.89
N HIS A 3 2.06 1.48 -8.88
CA HIS A 3 2.41 2.02 -7.57
C HIS A 3 3.48 1.22 -6.83
N THR A 4 3.66 -0.06 -7.12
CA THR A 4 4.64 -0.93 -6.44
C THR A 4 5.92 -1.10 -7.26
N ILE A 5 5.81 -1.08 -8.59
CA ILE A 5 6.92 -1.30 -9.52
C ILE A 5 7.88 -0.10 -9.55
N ASN A 6 7.34 1.11 -9.78
CA ASN A 6 8.18 2.29 -9.98
C ASN A 6 9.07 2.59 -8.77
N PRO A 7 8.54 2.57 -7.52
CA PRO A 7 9.39 2.81 -6.35
C PRO A 7 10.40 1.70 -6.10
N THR A 8 10.10 0.45 -6.50
CA THR A 8 11.06 -0.66 -6.44
C THR A 8 12.24 -0.42 -7.39
N PHE A 9 11.99 -0.08 -8.66
CA PHE A 9 13.06 0.24 -9.60
C PHE A 9 13.80 1.52 -9.22
N PHE A 10 13.12 2.50 -8.65
CA PHE A 10 13.73 3.71 -8.11
C PHE A 10 14.77 3.38 -7.04
N ALA A 11 14.41 2.55 -6.06
CA ALA A 11 15.33 2.08 -5.03
C ALA A 11 16.54 1.33 -5.61
N LEU A 12 16.31 0.47 -6.61
CA LEU A 12 17.37 -0.26 -7.30
C LEU A 12 18.35 0.65 -8.04
N PHE A 13 17.86 1.64 -8.77
CA PHE A 13 18.71 2.54 -9.55
C PHE A 13 19.43 3.58 -8.69
N ILE A 14 18.84 4.01 -7.58
CA ILE A 14 19.53 4.79 -6.55
C ILE A 14 20.68 3.97 -5.96
N ALA A 15 20.42 2.71 -5.58
CA ALA A 15 21.46 1.84 -5.03
C ALA A 15 22.62 1.62 -6.01
N LYS A 16 22.32 1.52 -7.31
CA LYS A 16 23.32 1.37 -8.40
C LYS A 16 23.92 2.70 -8.89
N ARG A 17 23.57 3.85 -8.31
CA ARG A 17 23.99 5.20 -8.75
C ARG A 17 23.72 5.49 -10.24
N LYS A 18 22.68 4.88 -10.82
CA LYS A 18 22.30 5.10 -12.23
C LYS A 18 21.34 6.29 -12.38
N TRP A 19 21.86 7.50 -12.18
CA TRP A 19 21.06 8.73 -12.07
C TRP A 19 20.17 9.04 -13.27
N PHE A 20 20.60 8.71 -14.50
CA PHE A 20 19.76 8.85 -15.68
C PHE A 20 18.46 8.03 -15.59
N LEU A 21 18.56 6.78 -15.14
CA LEU A 21 17.38 5.92 -14.96
C LEU A 21 16.52 6.38 -13.77
N VAL A 22 17.12 6.96 -12.73
CA VAL A 22 16.38 7.58 -11.63
C VAL A 22 15.53 8.75 -12.14
N ALA A 23 16.10 9.64 -12.95
CA ALA A 23 15.39 10.75 -13.55
C ALA A 23 14.23 10.27 -14.45
N LEU A 24 14.46 9.20 -15.24
CA LEU A 24 13.42 8.60 -16.07
C LEU A 24 12.24 8.07 -15.23
N ILE A 25 12.51 7.42 -14.08
CA ILE A 25 11.44 6.96 -13.19
C ILE A 25 10.67 8.13 -12.57
N ILE A 26 11.37 9.19 -12.16
CA ILE A 26 10.70 10.39 -11.63
C ILE A 26 9.78 10.98 -12.70
N ALA A 27 10.25 11.13 -13.94
CA ALA A 27 9.44 11.62 -15.05
C ALA A 27 8.22 10.72 -15.31
N LEU A 28 8.41 9.40 -15.33
CA LEU A 28 7.32 8.45 -15.50
C LEU A 28 6.29 8.57 -14.37
N GLN A 29 6.76 8.72 -13.11
CA GLN A 29 5.88 8.88 -11.96
C GLN A 29 5.05 10.17 -12.03
N LEU A 30 5.64 11.27 -12.50
CA LEU A 30 4.93 12.54 -12.70
C LEU A 30 3.88 12.43 -13.81
N LEU A 31 4.19 11.75 -14.92
CA LEU A 31 3.21 11.48 -15.97
C LEU A 31 2.04 10.64 -15.44
N LEU A 32 2.33 9.59 -14.68
CA LEU A 32 1.31 8.76 -14.05
C LEU A 32 0.45 9.55 -13.07
N PHE A 33 1.06 10.39 -12.24
CA PHE A 33 0.33 11.30 -11.37
C PHE A 33 -0.57 12.25 -12.17
N SER A 34 -0.10 12.82 -13.28
CA SER A 34 -0.89 13.71 -14.12
C SER A 34 -2.12 13.02 -14.73
N THR A 35 -2.03 11.72 -15.04
CA THR A 35 -3.15 10.96 -15.61
C THR A 35 -4.14 10.46 -14.55
N THR A 36 -3.64 10.06 -13.38
CA THR A 36 -4.46 9.43 -12.32
C THR A 36 -4.96 10.40 -11.27
N GLY A 37 -4.30 11.56 -11.11
CA GLY A 37 -4.57 12.52 -10.04
C GLY A 37 -4.28 11.99 -8.63
N ASP A 38 -3.69 10.80 -8.49
CA ASP A 38 -3.52 10.14 -7.21
C ASP A 38 -2.30 10.67 -6.45
N LYS A 39 -2.56 11.41 -5.37
CA LYS A 39 -1.52 11.97 -4.50
C LYS A 39 -0.60 10.89 -3.89
N LEU A 40 -1.08 9.66 -3.65
CA LEU A 40 -0.22 8.59 -3.12
C LEU A 40 0.86 8.21 -4.13
N THR A 41 0.53 8.22 -5.42
CA THR A 41 1.51 8.03 -6.51
C THR A 41 2.60 9.09 -6.47
N LEU A 42 2.25 10.37 -6.28
CA LEU A 42 3.25 11.44 -6.21
C LEU A 42 4.21 11.27 -5.02
N PHE A 43 3.67 10.94 -3.83
CA PHE A 43 4.46 10.85 -2.61
C PHE A 43 5.21 9.53 -2.42
N ALA A 44 4.98 8.52 -3.28
CA ALA A 44 5.63 7.22 -3.17
C ALA A 44 7.17 7.28 -3.29
N LEU A 45 7.71 8.06 -4.23
CA LEU A 45 9.18 8.14 -4.43
C LEU A 45 9.89 8.86 -3.28
N PRO A 46 9.44 10.05 -2.82
CA PRO A 46 9.99 10.68 -1.62
C PRO A 46 9.91 9.76 -0.40
N PHE A 47 8.80 9.05 -0.23
CA PHE A 47 8.62 8.14 0.90
C PHE A 47 9.63 6.99 0.90
N VAL A 48 9.82 6.33 -0.26
CA VAL A 48 10.84 5.29 -0.43
C VAL A 48 12.25 5.82 -0.20
N PHE A 49 12.57 7.02 -0.70
CA PHE A 49 13.86 7.65 -0.48
C PHE A 49 14.14 7.89 1.01
N ILE A 50 13.19 8.48 1.73
CA ILE A 50 13.29 8.71 3.18
C ILE A 50 13.47 7.38 3.90
N LEU A 51 12.69 6.35 3.55
CA LEU A 51 12.82 5.04 4.18
C LEU A 51 14.21 4.43 3.97
N MET A 52 14.73 4.46 2.74
CA MET A 52 16.10 3.97 2.44
C MET A 52 17.18 4.72 3.24
N TRP A 53 16.94 5.97 3.60
CA TRP A 53 17.81 6.75 4.45
C TRP A 53 17.65 6.40 5.94
N VAL A 54 16.41 6.22 6.41
CA VAL A 54 16.10 5.88 7.80
C VAL A 54 16.64 4.50 8.18
N VAL A 55 16.49 3.50 7.30
CA VAL A 55 16.89 2.12 7.62
C VAL A 55 18.42 1.99 7.77
N LYS A 56 19.21 2.95 7.27
CA LYS A 56 20.66 3.00 7.49
C LYS A 56 21.08 3.45 8.89
N ARG A 57 20.15 3.97 9.69
CA ARG A 57 20.45 4.51 11.02
C ARG A 57 20.51 3.41 12.06
N ASN A 58 21.28 3.61 13.13
CA ASN A 58 21.46 2.63 14.21
C ASN A 58 20.14 2.24 14.90
N ASN A 59 19.16 3.16 14.95
CA ASN A 59 17.84 2.91 15.53
C ASN A 59 16.72 3.42 14.60
N PRO A 60 16.38 2.67 13.53
CA PRO A 60 15.43 3.14 12.52
C PRO A 60 14.03 3.37 13.09
N LEU A 61 13.61 2.58 14.08
CA LEU A 61 12.31 2.74 14.73
C LEU A 61 12.18 4.08 15.46
N ALA A 62 13.24 4.52 16.16
CA ALA A 62 13.25 5.84 16.80
C ALA A 62 13.12 6.97 15.77
N TYR A 63 13.84 6.89 14.64
CA TYR A 63 13.71 7.88 13.56
C TYR A 63 12.31 7.90 12.95
N ILE A 64 11.70 6.73 12.71
CA ILE A 64 10.31 6.64 12.25
C ILE A 64 9.39 7.33 13.25
N GLY A 65 9.52 7.02 14.55
CA GLY A 65 8.73 7.65 15.61
C GLY A 65 8.87 9.17 15.65
N VAL A 66 10.11 9.68 15.56
CA VAL A 66 10.39 11.12 15.53
C VAL A 66 9.81 11.79 14.28
N ILE A 67 9.90 11.15 13.11
CA ILE A 67 9.32 11.68 11.86
C ILE A 67 7.79 11.78 11.99
N PHE A 68 7.13 10.72 12.46
CA PHE A 68 5.68 10.72 12.64
C PHE A 68 5.24 11.76 13.70
N ALA A 69 5.94 11.84 14.83
CA ALA A 69 5.68 12.86 15.85
C ALA A 69 5.87 14.27 15.30
N GLY A 70 6.92 14.50 14.51
CA GLY A 70 7.17 15.77 13.83
C GLY A 70 6.07 16.15 12.85
N ILE A 71 5.59 15.21 12.03
CA ILE A 71 4.46 15.45 11.11
C ILE A 71 3.20 15.84 11.87
N ILE A 72 2.90 15.17 12.98
CA ILE A 72 1.74 15.50 13.83
C ILE A 72 1.88 16.90 14.42
N LEU A 73 3.06 17.22 14.97
CA LEU A 73 3.33 18.54 15.56
C LEU A 73 3.26 19.67 14.52
N ILE A 74 3.82 19.47 13.33
CA ILE A 74 3.74 20.44 12.21
C ILE A 74 2.28 20.60 11.78
N GLY A 75 1.53 19.51 11.67
CA GLY A 75 0.10 19.57 11.35
C GLY A 75 -0.71 20.34 12.39
N MET A 76 -0.38 20.15 13.67
CA MET A 76 -1.01 20.87 14.79
C MET A 76 -0.65 22.36 14.77
N LEU A 77 0.62 22.70 14.58
CA LEU A 77 1.07 24.10 14.50
C LEU A 77 0.43 24.82 13.30
N PHE A 78 0.38 24.16 12.15
CA PHE A 78 -0.25 24.73 10.95
C PHE A 78 -1.73 25.02 11.18
N TYR A 79 -2.45 24.10 11.83
CA TYR A 79 -3.84 24.32 12.21
C TYR A 79 -4.00 25.51 13.16
N LEU A 80 -3.13 25.66 14.17
CA LEU A 80 -3.19 26.79 15.09
C LEU A 80 -2.91 28.14 14.40
N LEU A 81 -2.05 28.18 13.39
CA LEU A 81 -1.69 29.41 12.68
C LEU A 81 -2.67 29.81 11.59
N THR A 82 -3.30 28.84 10.92
CA THR A 82 -4.11 29.08 9.71
C THR A 82 -5.59 28.72 9.87
N GLY A 83 -5.95 27.94 10.90
CA GLY A 83 -7.26 27.31 11.03
C GLY A 83 -7.49 26.14 10.05
N ASP A 84 -6.55 25.87 9.13
CA ASP A 84 -6.68 24.83 8.11
C ASP A 84 -6.05 23.50 8.57
N VAL A 85 -6.72 22.40 8.29
CA VAL A 85 -6.29 21.03 8.61
C VAL A 85 -5.53 20.35 7.48
N TRP A 86 -5.21 21.05 6.39
CA TRP A 86 -4.66 20.47 5.16
C TRP A 86 -3.46 19.54 5.40
N ILE A 87 -2.47 19.97 6.19
CA ILE A 87 -1.28 19.17 6.51
C ILE A 87 -1.64 17.91 7.32
N SER A 88 -2.47 18.07 8.36
CA SER A 88 -2.97 16.95 9.17
C SER A 88 -3.84 15.99 8.36
N SER A 89 -4.58 16.50 7.37
CA SER A 89 -5.47 15.74 6.51
C SER A 89 -4.71 14.81 5.56
N ILE A 90 -3.55 15.24 5.06
CA ILE A 90 -2.74 14.44 4.11
C ILE A 90 -2.07 13.25 4.80
N PHE A 91 -1.49 13.45 5.99
CA PHE A 91 -0.74 12.40 6.67
C PHE A 91 -1.59 11.64 7.68
N THR A 92 -2.10 12.32 8.71
CA THR A 92 -2.82 11.66 9.81
C THR A 92 -4.17 11.12 9.34
N ARG A 93 -4.99 11.96 8.71
CA ARG A 93 -6.33 11.55 8.29
C ARG A 93 -6.28 10.55 7.14
N ARG A 94 -5.57 10.84 6.05
CA ARG A 94 -5.55 9.98 4.86
C ARG A 94 -4.78 8.68 5.03
N MET A 95 -3.66 8.66 5.75
CA MET A 95 -2.87 7.41 5.87
C MET A 95 -3.34 6.51 7.00
N LEU A 96 -3.90 7.08 8.09
CA LEU A 96 -4.26 6.30 9.28
C LEU A 96 -5.78 6.21 9.47
N LEU A 97 -6.48 7.35 9.53
CA LEU A 97 -7.90 7.37 9.92
C LEU A 97 -8.84 6.89 8.81
N ILE A 98 -8.63 7.32 7.56
CA ILE A 98 -9.51 7.01 6.43
C ILE A 98 -9.56 5.48 6.16
N PRO A 99 -8.43 4.74 6.04
CA PRO A 99 -8.50 3.30 5.82
C PRO A 99 -9.20 2.55 6.95
N ALA A 100 -9.00 2.98 8.20
CA ALA A 100 -9.70 2.43 9.36
C ALA A 100 -11.20 2.70 9.32
N GLN A 101 -11.59 3.94 9.00
CA GLN A 101 -12.99 4.34 8.84
C GLN A 101 -13.67 3.55 7.72
N ILE A 102 -13.02 3.40 6.56
CA ILE A 102 -13.58 2.63 5.45
C ILE A 102 -13.71 1.16 5.83
N SER A 103 -12.71 0.57 6.49
CA SER A 103 -12.80 -0.81 6.98
C SER A 103 -14.01 -1.00 7.90
N PHE A 104 -14.30 -0.03 8.77
CA PHE A 104 -15.48 -0.04 9.63
C PHE A 104 -16.80 0.15 8.86
N ILE A 105 -16.83 0.99 7.83
CA ILE A 105 -18.01 1.15 6.95
C ILE A 105 -18.36 -0.19 6.29
N TYR A 106 -17.37 -0.89 5.76
CA TYR A 106 -17.56 -2.23 5.20
C TYR A 106 -18.10 -3.21 6.24
N PHE A 107 -17.51 -3.24 7.45
CA PHE A 107 -18.02 -4.06 8.54
C PHE A 107 -19.50 -3.76 8.86
N ASN A 108 -19.86 -2.49 9.00
CA ASN A 108 -21.23 -2.06 9.33
C ASN A 108 -22.24 -2.48 8.24
N PHE A 109 -21.86 -2.38 6.97
CA PHE A 109 -22.72 -2.80 5.86
C PHE A 109 -22.87 -4.33 5.79
N PHE A 110 -21.76 -5.06 5.76
CA PHE A 110 -21.78 -6.52 5.54
C PHE A 110 -22.16 -7.33 6.79
N SER A 111 -22.10 -6.75 7.99
CA SER A 111 -22.65 -7.37 9.20
C SER A 111 -24.18 -7.46 9.18
N LYS A 112 -24.84 -6.54 8.47
CA LYS A 112 -26.31 -6.50 8.33
C LYS A 112 -26.80 -7.24 7.10
N ASN A 113 -26.04 -7.19 6.00
CA ASN A 113 -26.46 -7.77 4.72
C ASN A 113 -25.85 -9.15 4.42
N GLY A 114 -24.88 -9.60 5.24
CA GLY A 114 -24.22 -10.88 5.08
C GLY A 114 -23.03 -10.87 4.13
N PRO A 115 -22.16 -11.90 4.19
CA PRO A 115 -20.96 -12.00 3.37
C PRO A 115 -21.26 -12.33 1.91
N ILE A 116 -20.40 -11.86 1.00
CA ILE A 116 -20.55 -12.05 -0.46
C ILE A 116 -19.63 -13.13 -1.06
N TYR A 117 -18.77 -13.77 -0.27
CA TYR A 117 -17.97 -14.93 -0.66
C TYR A 117 -17.21 -14.75 -1.99
N LEU A 118 -16.56 -13.60 -2.22
CA LEU A 118 -15.80 -13.31 -3.45
C LEU A 118 -16.61 -13.43 -4.76
N SER A 119 -17.94 -13.44 -4.70
CA SER A 119 -18.82 -13.47 -5.88
C SER A 119 -18.67 -12.25 -6.79
N HIS A 120 -18.12 -11.14 -6.27
CA HIS A 120 -17.79 -9.95 -7.07
C HIS A 120 -16.45 -10.06 -7.84
N SER A 121 -15.66 -11.11 -7.59
CA SER A 121 -14.29 -11.25 -8.08
C SER A 121 -14.05 -12.67 -8.61
N ILE A 122 -13.13 -13.44 -8.02
CA ILE A 122 -12.72 -14.77 -8.50
C ILE A 122 -13.86 -15.80 -8.57
N PHE A 123 -14.92 -15.64 -7.76
CA PHE A 123 -16.05 -16.57 -7.74
C PHE A 123 -17.28 -16.06 -8.51
N ARG A 124 -17.13 -15.01 -9.33
CA ARG A 124 -18.22 -14.45 -10.14
C ARG A 124 -18.90 -15.45 -11.08
N GLY A 125 -18.17 -16.47 -11.55
CA GLY A 125 -18.73 -17.53 -12.39
C GLY A 125 -19.46 -18.63 -11.64
N PHE A 126 -19.24 -18.76 -10.33
CA PHE A 126 -19.77 -19.85 -9.51
C PHE A 126 -20.86 -19.40 -8.54
N LEU A 127 -20.81 -18.15 -8.10
CA LEU A 127 -21.72 -17.57 -7.13
C LEU A 127 -22.38 -16.32 -7.71
N LYS A 128 -23.69 -16.20 -7.49
CA LYS A 128 -24.43 -15.00 -7.87
C LYS A 128 -24.12 -13.88 -6.90
N TYR A 129 -23.54 -12.80 -7.39
CA TYR A 129 -23.35 -11.57 -6.62
C TYR A 129 -24.71 -10.86 -6.41
N PRO A 130 -25.07 -10.48 -5.17
CA PRO A 130 -26.42 -10.02 -4.85
C PRO A 130 -26.69 -8.53 -5.14
N TYR A 131 -25.70 -7.76 -5.59
CA TYR A 131 -25.83 -6.31 -5.84
C TYR A 131 -25.54 -5.94 -7.30
N GLU A 132 -26.01 -4.77 -7.71
CA GLU A 132 -25.79 -4.25 -9.07
C GLU A 132 -24.42 -3.58 -9.23
N LEU A 133 -23.95 -2.92 -8.17
CA LEU A 133 -22.66 -2.23 -8.13
C LEU A 133 -21.59 -3.11 -7.49
N ASP A 134 -20.34 -3.04 -7.97
CA ASP A 134 -19.21 -3.64 -7.27
C ASP A 134 -19.08 -3.06 -5.85
N PRO A 135 -18.40 -3.76 -4.92
CA PRO A 135 -18.41 -3.35 -3.53
C PRO A 135 -17.91 -1.93 -3.26
N ALA A 136 -16.93 -1.43 -4.02
CA ALA A 136 -16.38 -0.09 -3.80
C ALA A 136 -17.39 0.99 -4.17
N ASN A 137 -18.08 0.81 -5.30
CA ASN A 137 -19.13 1.72 -5.77
C ASN A 137 -20.44 1.56 -4.98
N LEU A 138 -20.76 0.35 -4.53
CA LEU A 138 -21.90 0.09 -3.64
C LEU A 138 -21.76 0.87 -2.33
N ILE A 139 -20.60 0.80 -1.69
CA ILE A 139 -20.33 1.56 -0.46
C ILE A 139 -20.32 3.07 -0.73
N GLY A 140 -19.78 3.51 -1.87
CA GLY A 140 -19.86 4.90 -2.34
C GLY A 140 -21.30 5.40 -2.48
N SER A 141 -22.18 4.58 -3.06
CA SER A 141 -23.59 4.88 -3.21
C SER A 141 -24.32 4.94 -1.87
N VAL A 142 -24.09 3.98 -0.98
CA VAL A 142 -24.89 3.83 0.25
C VAL A 142 -24.48 4.82 1.35
N TYR A 143 -23.19 5.13 1.47
CA TYR A 143 -22.67 5.96 2.58
C TYR A 143 -22.35 7.40 2.18
N PHE A 144 -22.23 7.69 0.88
CA PHE A 144 -21.82 9.00 0.39
C PHE A 144 -22.73 9.55 -0.71
N ASP A 145 -23.83 8.87 -1.04
CA ASP A 145 -24.76 9.24 -2.12
C ASP A 145 -24.06 9.48 -3.47
N GLN A 146 -22.94 8.78 -3.69
CA GLN A 146 -22.10 8.94 -4.87
C GLN A 146 -21.77 7.58 -5.48
N PRO A 147 -22.61 7.06 -6.38
CA PRO A 147 -22.40 5.75 -7.01
C PRO A 147 -21.10 5.66 -7.82
N ALA A 148 -20.58 6.80 -8.33
CA ALA A 148 -19.31 6.87 -9.04
C ALA A 148 -18.08 6.90 -8.10
N MET A 149 -18.28 6.99 -6.78
CA MET A 149 -17.19 7.04 -5.81
C MET A 149 -16.66 5.63 -5.52
N HIS A 150 -15.38 5.39 -5.84
CA HIS A 150 -14.71 4.13 -5.55
C HIS A 150 -14.16 4.11 -4.11
N VAL A 151 -14.94 3.56 -3.18
CA VAL A 151 -14.55 3.46 -1.77
C VAL A 151 -13.84 2.14 -1.49
N ASN A 152 -12.55 2.05 -1.80
CA ASN A 152 -11.75 0.83 -1.59
C ASN A 152 -11.43 0.59 -0.12
N THR A 153 -11.40 -0.68 0.29
CA THR A 153 -11.06 -1.10 1.65
C THR A 153 -9.79 -1.94 1.70
N GLY A 154 -9.12 -1.92 2.85
CA GLY A 154 -7.94 -2.75 3.11
C GLY A 154 -8.29 -4.20 3.47
N ILE A 155 -7.26 -4.97 3.84
CA ILE A 155 -7.37 -6.41 4.19
C ILE A 155 -8.55 -6.70 5.12
N ALA A 156 -8.72 -5.93 6.21
CA ALA A 156 -9.72 -6.23 7.23
C ALA A 156 -11.16 -6.08 6.73
N GLY A 157 -11.47 -4.98 6.04
CA GLY A 157 -12.81 -4.77 5.47
C GLY A 157 -13.10 -5.76 4.34
N ASP A 158 -12.11 -6.06 3.50
CA ASP A 158 -12.22 -7.05 2.42
C ASP A 158 -12.47 -8.47 2.96
N ALA A 159 -11.72 -8.87 3.99
CA ALA A 159 -11.90 -10.15 4.67
C ALA A 159 -13.31 -10.30 5.25
N TYR A 160 -13.77 -9.29 5.98
CA TYR A 160 -15.08 -9.31 6.63
C TYR A 160 -16.22 -9.29 5.60
N MET A 161 -16.11 -8.48 4.56
CA MET A 161 -17.07 -8.44 3.45
C MET A 161 -17.28 -9.82 2.81
N ASN A 162 -16.20 -10.58 2.62
CA ASN A 162 -16.28 -11.84 1.90
C ASN A 162 -16.64 -13.04 2.78
N PHE A 163 -16.20 -13.08 4.04
CA PHE A 163 -16.35 -14.27 4.89
C PHE A 163 -16.69 -13.94 6.36
N GLY A 164 -17.09 -12.71 6.65
CA GLY A 164 -17.44 -12.27 8.00
C GLY A 164 -16.28 -12.42 9.00
N PRO A 165 -16.55 -12.75 10.27
CA PRO A 165 -15.51 -12.94 11.29
C PRO A 165 -14.47 -14.01 10.93
N VAL A 166 -14.89 -15.10 10.27
CA VAL A 166 -13.99 -16.18 9.83
C VAL A 166 -13.02 -15.67 8.76
N GLY A 167 -13.47 -14.74 7.91
CA GLY A 167 -12.65 -14.07 6.91
C GLY A 167 -11.41 -13.41 7.50
N LEU A 168 -11.53 -12.75 8.65
CA LEU A 168 -10.41 -12.07 9.31
C LEU A 168 -9.28 -13.05 9.66
N LEU A 169 -9.63 -14.26 10.13
CA LEU A 169 -8.65 -15.32 10.40
C LEU A 169 -8.03 -15.85 9.11
N MET A 170 -8.85 -16.14 8.09
CA MET A 170 -8.37 -16.64 6.80
C MET A 170 -7.41 -15.65 6.11
N TRP A 171 -7.77 -14.37 6.07
CA TRP A 171 -6.93 -13.32 5.50
C TRP A 171 -5.67 -13.09 6.34
N GLY A 172 -5.76 -13.24 7.68
CA GLY A 172 -4.60 -13.20 8.57
C GLY A 172 -3.58 -14.30 8.24
N ILE A 173 -4.04 -15.54 8.02
CA ILE A 173 -3.19 -16.66 7.60
C ILE A 173 -2.59 -16.38 6.22
N LEU A 174 -3.39 -15.95 5.25
CA LEU A 174 -2.91 -15.66 3.89
C LEU A 174 -1.90 -14.50 3.87
N LEU A 175 -2.11 -13.48 4.70
CA LEU A 175 -1.16 -12.39 4.90
C LEU A 175 0.13 -12.93 5.51
N ALA A 176 0.07 -13.76 6.55
CA ALA A 176 1.25 -14.36 7.17
C ALA A 176 2.05 -15.21 6.18
N VAL A 177 1.39 -15.99 5.32
CA VAL A 177 2.04 -16.73 4.23
C VAL A 177 2.70 -15.76 3.25
N THR A 178 2.00 -14.71 2.83
CA THR A 178 2.53 -13.70 1.90
C THR A 178 3.80 -13.06 2.47
N LEU A 179 3.79 -12.64 3.74
CA LEU A 179 4.93 -12.04 4.40
C LEU A 179 6.11 -13.02 4.55
N LYS A 180 5.85 -14.28 4.92
CA LYS A 180 6.91 -15.31 4.95
C LYS A 180 7.56 -15.53 3.59
N LEU A 181 6.79 -15.44 2.50
CA LEU A 181 7.35 -15.55 1.15
C LEU A 181 8.26 -14.35 0.82
N PHE A 182 7.93 -13.14 1.27
CA PHE A 182 8.80 -11.98 1.15
C PHE A 182 10.08 -12.14 1.99
N ASP A 183 9.97 -12.60 3.24
CA ASP A 183 11.14 -12.86 4.10
C ASP A 183 12.10 -13.86 3.45
N ALA A 184 11.57 -14.92 2.85
CA ALA A 184 12.36 -15.92 2.15
C ALA A 184 13.00 -15.36 0.86
N GLY A 185 12.24 -14.59 0.06
CA GLY A 185 12.74 -14.00 -1.20
C GLY A 185 13.78 -12.92 -0.98
N LEU A 186 13.58 -12.06 0.02
CA LEU A 186 14.49 -10.96 0.37
C LEU A 186 15.70 -11.41 1.19
N LYS A 187 15.81 -12.71 1.50
CA LYS A 187 16.94 -13.25 2.24
C LYS A 187 18.25 -12.97 1.48
N LYS A 188 19.18 -12.28 2.15
CA LYS A 188 20.45 -11.79 1.58
C LYS A 188 20.32 -10.71 0.50
N VAL A 189 19.15 -10.09 0.31
CA VAL A 189 19.03 -8.87 -0.50
C VAL A 189 19.48 -7.67 0.35
N ASP A 190 20.05 -6.65 -0.26
CA ASP A 190 20.40 -5.42 0.44
C ASP A 190 19.16 -4.85 1.14
N TYR A 191 19.27 -4.64 2.44
CA TYR A 191 18.15 -4.29 3.31
C TYR A 191 17.44 -2.99 2.90
N LYS A 192 18.14 -2.05 2.23
CA LYS A 192 17.53 -0.79 1.75
C LYS A 192 16.56 -1.08 0.61
N ILE A 193 16.94 -1.99 -0.29
CA ILE A 193 16.11 -2.44 -1.40
C ILE A 193 14.95 -3.28 -0.86
N GLY A 194 15.22 -4.19 0.08
CA GLY A 194 14.18 -4.98 0.75
C GLY A 194 13.13 -4.10 1.43
N ALA A 195 13.56 -3.11 2.21
CA ALA A 195 12.66 -2.17 2.88
C ALA A 195 11.80 -1.37 1.88
N ALA A 196 12.38 -0.92 0.76
CA ALA A 196 11.66 -0.20 -0.29
C ALA A 196 10.57 -1.03 -0.98
N ILE A 197 10.81 -2.34 -1.16
CA ILE A 197 9.81 -3.26 -1.72
C ILE A 197 8.68 -3.49 -0.72
N VAL A 198 9.04 -3.86 0.52
CA VAL A 198 8.08 -4.23 1.56
C VAL A 198 7.18 -3.07 1.94
N ILE A 199 7.69 -1.83 1.98
CA ILE A 199 6.86 -0.68 2.35
C ILE A 199 5.76 -0.40 1.32
N MET A 200 6.04 -0.55 0.02
CA MET A 200 5.02 -0.35 -1.00
C MET A 200 3.97 -1.46 -0.97
N VAL A 201 4.39 -2.69 -0.65
CA VAL A 201 3.48 -3.80 -0.37
C VAL A 201 2.59 -3.45 0.83
N ALA A 202 3.16 -2.94 1.92
CA ALA A 202 2.40 -2.56 3.12
C ALA A 202 1.37 -1.44 2.85
N ILE A 203 1.75 -0.39 2.11
CA ILE A 203 0.82 0.70 1.72
C ILE A 203 -0.32 0.18 0.83
N THR A 204 0.00 -0.74 -0.08
CA THR A 204 -1.01 -1.34 -0.97
C THR A 204 -2.02 -2.15 -0.15
N LEU A 205 -1.52 -3.00 0.75
CA LEU A 205 -2.34 -3.84 1.61
C LEU A 205 -3.20 -3.05 2.61
N SER A 206 -2.78 -1.85 3.03
CA SER A 206 -3.60 -1.02 3.90
C SER A 206 -4.79 -0.36 3.19
N ASN A 207 -4.72 -0.20 1.86
CA ASN A 207 -5.73 0.50 1.07
C ASN A 207 -6.53 -0.41 0.13
N THR A 208 -6.15 -1.69 0.01
CA THR A 208 -6.76 -2.60 -0.95
C THR A 208 -6.84 -4.02 -0.39
N GLY A 209 -7.90 -4.75 -0.78
CA GLY A 209 -8.11 -6.14 -0.40
C GLY A 209 -6.94 -7.04 -0.78
N LEU A 210 -6.71 -8.12 -0.03
CA LEU A 210 -5.49 -8.93 -0.11
C LEU A 210 -5.34 -9.63 -1.47
N LEU A 211 -6.40 -10.30 -1.94
CA LEU A 211 -6.39 -11.01 -3.22
C LEU A 211 -6.26 -10.05 -4.41
N THR A 212 -7.00 -8.94 -4.38
CA THR A 212 -6.87 -7.87 -5.36
C THR A 212 -5.44 -7.33 -5.36
N SER A 213 -4.84 -7.12 -4.19
CA SER A 213 -3.48 -6.60 -4.10
C SER A 213 -2.43 -7.56 -4.68
N LEU A 214 -2.60 -8.87 -4.45
CA LEU A 214 -1.77 -9.92 -5.03
C LEU A 214 -1.86 -9.94 -6.56
N LEU A 215 -3.08 -9.94 -7.10
CA LEU A 215 -3.33 -10.16 -8.52
C LEU A 215 -3.17 -8.89 -9.37
N THR A 216 -3.63 -7.73 -8.90
CA THR A 216 -3.74 -6.51 -9.72
C THR A 216 -2.81 -5.39 -9.26
N HIS A 217 -2.53 -5.29 -7.96
CA HIS A 217 -1.64 -4.22 -7.47
C HIS A 217 -0.15 -4.54 -7.59
N GLY A 218 0.20 -5.76 -7.96
CA GLY A 218 1.57 -6.15 -8.31
C GLY A 218 2.38 -6.69 -7.14
N ILE A 219 1.74 -7.11 -6.04
CA ILE A 219 2.44 -7.76 -4.93
C ILE A 219 3.06 -9.09 -5.40
N LEU A 220 2.39 -9.89 -6.23
CA LEU A 220 3.00 -11.09 -6.80
C LEU A 220 4.24 -10.79 -7.65
N LEU A 221 4.20 -9.69 -8.41
CA LEU A 221 5.37 -9.24 -9.15
C LEU A 221 6.48 -8.75 -8.22
N ALA A 222 6.15 -8.00 -7.17
CA ALA A 222 7.11 -7.57 -6.15
C ALA A 222 7.75 -8.77 -5.46
N LEU A 223 6.99 -9.83 -5.23
CA LEU A 223 7.49 -11.10 -4.71
C LEU A 223 8.44 -11.76 -5.70
N LEU A 224 8.06 -11.85 -6.98
CA LEU A 224 8.95 -12.37 -8.03
C LEU A 224 10.25 -11.57 -8.13
N LEU A 225 10.18 -10.24 -8.07
CA LEU A 225 11.36 -9.38 -8.01
C LEU A 225 12.22 -9.67 -6.79
N ALA A 226 11.62 -9.88 -5.61
CA ALA A 226 12.37 -10.23 -4.40
C ALA A 226 13.25 -11.47 -4.61
N TYR A 227 12.74 -12.51 -5.26
CA TYR A 227 13.50 -13.74 -5.57
C TYR A 227 14.53 -13.58 -6.69
N LEU A 228 14.31 -12.67 -7.64
CA LEU A 228 15.22 -12.44 -8.77
C LEU A 228 16.34 -11.44 -8.46
N LEU A 229 16.22 -10.68 -7.38
CA LEU A 229 17.22 -9.67 -7.05
C LEU A 229 18.57 -10.31 -6.70
N PRO A 230 19.70 -9.67 -7.08
CA PRO A 230 20.99 -10.22 -6.75
C PRO A 230 21.18 -10.16 -5.23
N LYS A 231 21.81 -11.20 -4.67
CA LYS A 231 22.10 -11.31 -3.24
C LYS A 231 23.36 -10.49 -2.92
N GLU A 232 23.45 -9.85 -1.76
CA GLU A 232 24.55 -8.94 -1.35
C GLU A 232 25.95 -9.50 -1.62
N GLU A 233 26.13 -10.82 -1.48
CA GLU A 233 27.37 -11.55 -1.82
C GLU A 233 27.80 -11.30 -3.28
N THR A 234 26.85 -11.30 -4.23
CA THR A 234 27.10 -10.97 -5.64
C THR A 234 27.20 -9.48 -5.94
N TRP A 235 26.66 -8.61 -5.08
CA TRP A 235 26.75 -7.15 -5.26
C TRP A 235 28.14 -6.61 -4.92
N LYS A 236 28.77 -7.12 -3.85
CA LYS A 236 30.13 -6.71 -3.47
C LYS A 236 31.18 -7.16 -4.50
N ALA A 237 31.01 -8.35 -5.08
CA ALA A 237 31.91 -8.91 -6.10
C ALA A 237 31.86 -8.20 -7.47
N LYS A 238 30.86 -7.35 -7.74
CA LYS A 238 30.77 -6.55 -8.99
C LYS A 238 31.17 -5.08 -8.82
N LEU A 239 31.46 -4.66 -7.59
CA LEU A 239 31.89 -3.30 -7.23
C LEU A 239 33.37 -3.25 -6.79
N THR A 240 34.04 -4.40 -6.82
CA THR A 240 35.50 -4.56 -6.73
C THR A 240 36.01 -4.92 -8.11
#